data_AF-A0A8J6MBZ6-F1
#
_entry.id   AF-A0A8J6MBZ6-F1
#
_cell.length_a   1.000
_cell.length_b   1.000
_cell.length_c   1.000
_cell.angle_alpha   90.00
_cell.angle_beta   90.00
_cell.angle_gamma   90.00
#
_symmetry.space_group_name_H-M   'P 1'
#
loop_
_entity.id
_entity.type
_entity.pdbx_description
1 polymer ?
#
loop_
_entity_poly.entity_id
_entity_poly.type
_entity_poly.pdbx_seq_one_letter_code
_entity_poly.pdbx_strand_id
1 'polypeptide(L)'
;AALAARRGIRHLVGGMCETDYSGYPDCRDDTLKSLQATINLGMNTRLVLHTPLMWLDKGATWRLAERLGGAPLVELIRAESHSCYQGVRTPHPWGAGCAACAACDLRARGWAAYAARHEY
;
A
#
# COMPACT_ATOMS: atom_id res chain seq x y z
N ALA A 1 -3.29 11.11 13.40
CA ALA A 1 -3.85 12.49 13.50
C ALA A 1 -3.20 13.31 14.61
N ALA A 2 -3.24 12.89 15.88
CA ALA A 2 -2.64 13.62 17.00
C ALA A 2 -1.20 14.11 16.76
N LEU A 3 -0.32 13.24 16.27
CA LEU A 3 1.06 13.60 15.94
C LEU A 3 1.15 14.66 14.83
N ALA A 4 0.32 14.54 13.78
CA ALA A 4 0.31 15.46 12.66
C ALA A 4 -0.18 16.86 13.06
N ALA A 5 -1.24 16.93 13.88
CA ALA A 5 -1.74 18.19 14.42
C ALA A 5 -0.65 18.93 15.22
N ARG A 6 0.08 18.23 16.10
CA ARG A 6 1.20 18.79 16.86
C ARG A 6 2.38 19.25 16.01
N ARG A 7 2.49 18.77 14.78
CA ARG A 7 3.55 19.10 13.82
C ARG A 7 3.10 20.04 12.71
N GLY A 8 1.85 20.52 12.74
CA GLY A 8 1.29 21.35 11.67
C GLY A 8 1.15 20.62 10.32
N ILE A 9 1.13 19.28 10.32
CA ILE A 9 1.01 18.47 9.11
C ILE A 9 -0.47 18.35 8.75
N ARG A 10 -0.83 18.75 7.52
CA ARG A 10 -2.20 18.69 7.01
C ARG A 10 -2.56 17.37 6.33
N HIS A 11 -1.59 16.75 5.67
CA HIS A 11 -1.82 15.60 4.80
C HIS A 11 -1.31 14.33 5.46
N LEU A 12 -2.19 13.35 5.61
CA LEU A 12 -1.87 12.01 6.05
C LEU A 12 -2.05 11.08 4.88
N VAL A 13 -1.03 10.29 4.55
CA VAL A 13 -1.10 9.31 3.47
C VAL A 13 -1.11 7.91 4.09
N GLY A 14 -2.13 7.13 3.78
CA GLY A 14 -2.29 5.75 4.22
C GLY A 14 -2.23 4.78 3.05
N GLY A 15 -1.59 3.62 3.27
CA GLY A 15 -1.49 2.55 2.26
C GLY A 15 -2.69 1.60 2.22
N MET A 16 -3.79 1.93 2.89
CA MET A 16 -5.01 1.11 2.92
C MET A 16 -5.64 1.02 1.52
N CYS A 17 -6.23 -0.14 1.24
CA CYS A 17 -6.87 -0.46 -0.02
C CYS A 17 -8.05 -1.41 0.22
N GLU A 18 -9.10 -1.30 -0.61
CA GLU A 18 -10.30 -2.13 -0.50
C GLU A 18 -10.32 -3.26 -1.55
N THR A 19 -9.53 -3.18 -2.64
CA THR A 19 -9.53 -4.21 -3.70
C THR A 19 -8.82 -5.51 -3.30
N ASP A 20 -7.84 -5.44 -2.39
CA ASP A 20 -7.09 -6.60 -1.90
C ASP A 20 -7.74 -7.23 -0.65
N TYR A 21 -9.07 -7.13 -0.56
CA TYR A 21 -9.87 -7.29 0.66
C TYR A 21 -9.56 -8.57 1.45
N SER A 22 -9.05 -8.38 2.66
CA SER A 22 -8.87 -9.42 3.69
C SER A 22 -9.97 -9.42 4.75
N GLY A 23 -11.09 -8.70 4.55
CA GLY A 23 -12.21 -8.73 5.49
C GLY A 23 -12.40 -7.49 6.37
N TYR A 24 -11.47 -6.54 6.32
CA TYR A 24 -11.38 -5.44 7.31
C TYR A 24 -12.26 -4.24 6.93
N PRO A 25 -13.38 -3.99 7.65
CA PRO A 25 -14.29 -2.89 7.33
C PRO A 25 -13.69 -1.51 7.61
N ASP A 26 -12.64 -1.44 8.43
CA ASP A 26 -11.89 -0.23 8.77
C ASP A 26 -10.99 0.29 7.64
N CYS A 27 -10.70 -0.54 6.63
CA CYS A 27 -9.90 -0.17 5.46
C CYS A 27 -10.73 0.35 4.28
N ARG A 28 -12.06 0.36 4.38
CA ARG A 28 -12.96 0.80 3.30
C ARG A 28 -12.96 2.31 3.12
N ASP A 29 -13.21 2.75 1.89
CA ASP A 29 -13.23 4.18 1.55
C ASP A 29 -14.23 4.98 2.40
N ASP A 30 -15.45 4.47 2.56
CA ASP A 30 -16.49 5.12 3.37
C ASP A 30 -16.08 5.25 4.84
N THR A 31 -15.44 4.22 5.40
CA THR A 31 -14.96 4.24 6.78
C THR A 31 -13.87 5.29 6.96
N LEU A 32 -12.94 5.41 6.02
CA LEU A 32 -11.85 6.38 6.09
C LEU A 32 -12.33 7.81 5.86
N LYS A 33 -13.32 8.04 4.99
CA LYS A 33 -13.98 9.34 4.82
C LYS A 33 -14.70 9.78 6.09
N SER A 34 -15.45 8.87 6.71
CA SER A 34 -16.11 9.12 8.00
C SER A 34 -15.08 9.46 9.08
N LEU A 35 -14.00 8.67 9.18
CA LEU A 35 -12.91 8.89 10.12
C LEU A 35 -12.25 10.27 9.95
N GLN A 36 -12.00 10.72 8.71
CA GLN A 36 -11.46 12.06 8.45
C GLN A 36 -12.37 13.15 9.04
N ALA A 37 -13.69 13.06 8.81
CA ALA A 37 -14.64 14.02 9.35
C ALA A 37 -14.62 14.01 10.89
N THR A 38 -14.66 12.82 11.51
CA THR A 38 -14.59 12.68 12.97
C THR A 38 -13.32 13.29 13.56
N ILE A 39 -12.16 13.02 12.94
CA ILE A 39 -10.87 13.58 13.39
C ILE A 39 -10.87 15.11 13.29
N ASN A 40 -11.34 15.65 12.16
CA ASN A 40 -11.36 17.10 11.94
C ASN A 40 -12.24 17.81 12.96
N LEU A 41 -13.42 17.26 13.27
CA LEU A 41 -14.33 17.78 14.30
C LEU A 41 -13.72 17.66 15.70
N GLY A 42 -13.25 16.47 16.08
CA GLY A 42 -12.77 16.20 17.44
C GLY A 42 -11.46 16.93 17.80
N MET A 43 -10.69 17.35 16.80
CA MET A 43 -9.40 18.02 17.01
C MET A 43 -9.37 19.49 16.57
N ASN A 44 -10.48 20.03 16.05
CA ASN A 44 -10.53 21.34 15.38
C ASN A 44 -9.42 21.50 14.33
N THR A 45 -9.34 20.55 13.39
CA THR A 45 -8.34 20.52 12.32
C THR A 45 -8.97 20.46 10.94
N ARG A 46 -8.14 20.64 9.90
CA ARG A 46 -8.51 20.45 8.48
C ARG A 46 -7.57 19.46 7.80
N LEU A 47 -7.38 18.30 8.44
CA LEU A 47 -6.58 17.21 7.91
C LEU A 47 -7.24 16.61 6.67
N VAL A 48 -6.40 16.10 5.76
CA VAL A 48 -6.80 15.33 4.58
C VAL A 48 -6.14 13.96 4.66
N LEU A 49 -6.95 12.89 4.65
CA LEU A 49 -6.54 11.50 4.54
C LEU A 49 -6.48 11.11 3.07
N HIS A 50 -5.31 10.74 2.60
CA HIS A 50 -5.07 10.26 1.24
C HIS A 50 -4.89 8.75 1.26
N THR A 51 -5.62 8.06 0.38
CA THR A 51 -5.56 6.61 0.17
C THR A 51 -5.24 6.31 -1.28
N PRO A 52 -4.02 6.62 -1.75
CA PRO A 52 -3.67 6.54 -3.19
C PRO A 52 -3.78 5.13 -3.77
N LEU A 53 -3.86 4.10 -2.92
CA LEU A 53 -3.98 2.70 -3.32
C LEU A 53 -5.42 2.17 -3.24
N MET A 54 -6.41 2.98 -2.85
CA MET A 54 -7.77 2.51 -2.51
C MET A 54 -8.39 1.58 -3.56
N TRP A 55 -8.18 1.92 -4.83
CA TRP A 55 -8.78 1.27 -5.99
C TRP A 55 -7.77 0.50 -6.84
N LEU A 56 -6.60 0.17 -6.28
CA LEU A 56 -5.51 -0.48 -7.00
C LEU A 56 -5.28 -1.90 -6.50
N ASP A 57 -5.34 -2.86 -7.41
CA ASP A 57 -4.81 -4.21 -7.17
C ASP A 57 -3.27 -4.20 -7.04
N LYS A 58 -2.69 -5.33 -6.60
CA LYS A 58 -1.22 -5.44 -6.44
C LYS A 58 -0.43 -5.25 -7.73
N GLY A 59 -0.93 -5.67 -8.88
CA GLY A 59 -0.27 -5.42 -10.15
C GLY A 59 -0.31 -3.94 -10.53
N ALA A 60 -1.44 -3.26 -10.28
CA ALA A 60 -1.62 -1.83 -10.48
C ALA A 60 -0.75 -1.01 -9.53
N THR A 61 -0.51 -1.51 -8.32
CA THR A 61 0.41 -0.92 -7.35
C THR A 61 1.86 -0.97 -7.84
N TRP A 62 2.31 -2.10 -8.42
CA TRP A 62 3.63 -2.16 -9.08
C TRP A 62 3.74 -1.18 -10.25
N ARG A 63 2.72 -1.10 -11.10
CA ARG A 63 2.66 -0.10 -12.18
C ARG A 63 2.67 1.33 -11.66
N LEU A 64 2.05 1.60 -10.51
CA LEU A 64 2.10 2.92 -9.89
C LEU A 64 3.53 3.26 -9.47
N ALA A 65 4.27 2.33 -8.87
CA ALA A 65 5.68 2.54 -8.54
C ALA A 65 6.51 2.84 -9.79
N GLU A 66 6.33 2.07 -10.86
CA GLU A 66 7.01 2.33 -12.13
C GLU A 66 6.67 3.72 -12.69
N ARG A 67 5.39 4.11 -12.72
CA ARG A 67 5.00 5.45 -13.20
C ARG A 67 5.61 6.59 -12.38
N LEU A 68 5.84 6.39 -11.09
CA LEU A 68 6.35 7.43 -10.19
C LEU A 68 7.88 7.55 -10.19
N GLY A 69 8.60 6.44 -10.40
CA GLY A 69 10.06 6.43 -10.26
C GLY A 69 10.79 5.45 -11.17
N GLY A 70 10.11 4.90 -12.16
CA GLY A 70 10.65 3.97 -13.15
C GLY A 70 11.12 2.64 -12.56
N ALA A 71 11.89 1.92 -13.36
CA ALA A 71 12.56 0.68 -12.97
C ALA A 71 13.39 0.82 -11.66
N PRO A 72 14.10 1.92 -11.39
CA PRO A 72 14.83 2.07 -10.13
C PRO A 72 13.94 2.01 -8.88
N LEU A 73 12.77 2.64 -8.91
CA LEU A 73 11.84 2.59 -7.78
C LEU A 73 11.20 1.20 -7.64
N VAL A 74 10.88 0.54 -8.75
CA VAL A 74 10.38 -0.84 -8.74
C VAL A 74 11.40 -1.77 -8.10
N GLU A 75 12.66 -1.71 -8.53
CA GLU A 75 13.74 -2.54 -7.98
C GLU A 75 14.00 -2.25 -6.50
N LEU A 76 14.00 -0.97 -6.09
CA LEU A 76 14.13 -0.59 -4.69
C LEU A 76 13.02 -1.21 -3.83
N ILE A 77 11.76 -1.09 -4.26
CA ILE A 77 10.63 -1.68 -3.53
C ILE A 77 10.73 -3.20 -3.54
N ARG A 78 11.10 -3.82 -4.66
CA ARG A 78 11.24 -5.27 -4.80
C ARG A 78 12.29 -5.85 -3.85
N ALA A 79 13.46 -5.21 -3.77
CA ALA A 79 14.59 -5.67 -2.97
C ALA A 79 14.51 -5.30 -1.48
N GLU A 80 14.09 -4.07 -1.17
CA GLU A 80 14.24 -3.49 0.17
C GLU A 80 12.97 -3.48 1.01
N SER A 81 11.78 -3.62 0.39
CA SER A 81 10.54 -3.70 1.17
C SER A 81 10.27 -5.11 1.69
N HIS A 82 9.55 -5.19 2.80
CA HIS A 82 9.16 -6.45 3.43
C HIS A 82 7.64 -6.60 3.48
N SER A 83 7.15 -7.78 3.07
CA SER A 83 5.71 -8.12 3.15
C SER A 83 5.45 -9.47 3.81
N CYS A 84 6.46 -10.32 3.97
CA CYS A 84 6.28 -11.68 4.49
C CYS A 84 5.81 -11.65 5.94
N TYR A 85 4.70 -12.33 6.26
CA TYR A 85 4.23 -12.43 7.65
C TYR A 85 5.18 -13.20 8.58
N GLN A 86 6.09 -13.99 8.02
CA GLN A 86 7.02 -14.82 8.78
C GLN A 86 8.41 -14.18 8.93
N GLY A 87 8.61 -12.94 8.48
CA GLY A 87 9.92 -12.28 8.59
C GLY A 87 11.03 -12.85 7.70
N VAL A 88 10.73 -13.87 6.88
CA VAL A 88 11.71 -14.54 6.01
C VAL A 88 12.14 -13.62 4.87
N ARG A 89 13.44 -13.59 4.56
CA ARG A 89 14.01 -12.79 3.46
C ARG A 89 14.67 -13.61 2.34
N THR A 90 14.29 -14.87 2.17
CA THR A 90 14.73 -15.67 1.02
C THR A 90 14.35 -14.96 -0.30
N PRO A 91 15.30 -14.73 -1.23
CA PRO A 91 15.03 -14.02 -2.47
C PRO A 91 14.14 -14.79 -3.45
N HIS A 92 13.24 -14.08 -4.13
CA HIS A 92 12.41 -14.52 -5.25
C HIS A 92 12.34 -13.42 -6.32
N PRO A 93 11.84 -13.71 -7.55
CA PRO A 93 11.64 -12.67 -8.57
C PRO A 93 10.81 -11.49 -8.06
N TRP A 94 9.76 -11.74 -7.29
CA TRP A 94 8.85 -10.72 -6.73
C TRP A 94 9.35 -10.03 -5.44
N GLY A 95 10.57 -10.32 -5.00
CA GLY A 95 11.18 -9.82 -3.77
C GLY A 95 11.44 -10.92 -2.75
N ALA A 96 11.61 -10.56 -1.48
CA ALA A 96 11.99 -11.50 -0.43
C ALA A 96 10.78 -12.06 0.36
N GLY A 97 10.78 -13.36 0.70
CA GLY A 97 9.71 -13.94 1.51
C GLY A 97 9.75 -15.46 1.69
N CYS A 98 8.85 -16.00 2.53
CA CYS A 98 8.74 -17.44 2.79
C CYS A 98 8.01 -18.24 1.71
N ALA A 99 7.35 -17.57 0.76
CA ALA A 99 6.51 -18.18 -0.28
C ALA A 99 5.35 -19.08 0.21
N ALA A 100 5.06 -19.11 1.52
CA ALA A 100 4.04 -19.98 2.12
C ALA A 100 2.92 -19.22 2.84
N CYS A 101 3.00 -17.89 2.98
CA CYS A 101 1.97 -17.08 3.64
C CYS A 101 1.17 -16.24 2.65
N ALA A 102 -0.05 -15.86 3.04
CA ALA A 102 -0.98 -15.09 2.19
C ALA A 102 -0.37 -13.78 1.64
N ALA A 103 0.49 -13.10 2.41
CA ALA A 103 1.15 -11.89 1.93
C ALA A 103 2.18 -12.17 0.82
N CYS A 104 2.92 -13.28 0.91
CA CYS A 104 3.85 -13.69 -0.16
C CYS A 104 3.08 -14.06 -1.43
N ASP A 105 1.99 -14.80 -1.27
CA ASP A 105 1.13 -15.23 -2.37
C ASP A 105 0.50 -14.02 -3.12
N LEU A 106 -0.05 -13.05 -2.39
CA LEU A 106 -0.57 -11.80 -2.98
C LEU A 106 0.51 -11.00 -3.71
N ARG A 107 1.71 -10.86 -3.11
CA ARG A 107 2.82 -10.13 -3.72
C ARG A 107 3.34 -10.81 -4.98
N ALA A 108 3.47 -12.14 -4.95
CA ALA A 108 3.91 -12.95 -6.09
C ALA A 108 2.94 -12.85 -7.28
N ARG A 109 1.62 -12.99 -7.03
CA ARG A 109 0.60 -12.79 -8.08
C ARG A 109 0.61 -11.37 -8.64
N GLY A 110 0.71 -10.36 -7.78
CA GLY A 110 0.79 -8.97 -8.20
C GLY A 110 2.00 -8.69 -9.09
N TRP A 111 3.16 -9.26 -8.74
CA TRP A 111 4.36 -9.18 -9.56
C TRP A 111 4.20 -9.87 -10.90
N ALA A 112 3.64 -11.10 -10.94
CA ALA A 112 3.41 -11.81 -12.19
C ALA A 112 2.49 -11.02 -13.15
N ALA A 113 1.41 -10.43 -12.63
CA ALA A 113 0.49 -9.58 -13.40
C ALA A 113 1.11 -8.27 -13.91
N TYR A 114 2.15 -7.78 -13.22
CA TYR A 114 2.97 -6.65 -13.65
C TYR A 114 3.97 -7.08 -14.73
N ALA A 115 4.79 -8.10 -14.46
CA ALA A 115 5.87 -8.57 -15.32
C ALA A 115 5.38 -9.08 -16.69
N ALA A 116 4.22 -9.75 -16.75
CA ALA A 116 3.65 -10.26 -18.01
C ALA A 116 3.37 -9.16 -19.05
N ARG A 117 3.33 -7.88 -18.64
CA ARG A 117 3.14 -6.74 -19.55
C ARG A 117 4.45 -6.13 -20.06
N HIS A 118 5.60 -6.56 -19.53
CA HIS A 118 6.93 -6.07 -19.90
C HIS A 118 7.71 -7.07 -20.78
N GLU A 119 7.09 -8.18 -21.20
CA GLU A 119 7.68 -9.17 -22.10
C GLU A 119 7.43 -8.86 -23.60
N TYR A 120 7.11 -7.61 -23.96
CA TYR A 120 6.96 -7.12 -25.34
C TYR A 120 7.93 -5.98 -25.64
#